data_AF-A0A672K5P9-F1
#
_entry.id   AF-A0A672K5P9-F1
#
_cell.length_a   1.000
_cell.length_b   1.000
_cell.length_c   1.000
_cell.angle_alpha   90.00
_cell.angle_beta   90.00
_cell.angle_gamma   90.00
#
_symmetry.space_group_name_H-M   'P 1'
#
loop_
_entity.id
_entity.type
_entity.pdbx_description
1 polymer ?
#
loop_
_entity_poly.entity_id
_entity_poly.type
_entity_poly.pdbx_seq_one_letter_code
_entity_poly.pdbx_strand_id
1 'polypeptide(L)'
;MEVKLLFLTVVLLSSPLLTLCDPLFVLSAPNLLRVGSSENLFLDAQDYSGRDLDVTIIVKNHPKKSREILSKSVTLTADNNFQILTDIKIPDDQILFSDDPLEKQYVYLQAQFPSVTLEKVVLLSFQSGYIFVQTDKPIYTPASKVQYRIFSLTPNMTPRSESGITVKIMNPQGITVSSEKMFPVRGMKSGGYSIPQMASSGIWKVVTLFSNTPQETFTADFEVKEYVLPTCEVKLKPSKSFFYVGDESLTVDIDAKYLFGQKVDGNAFVVFGVMEDEKKTSIPASLQKVQIVKGEGTAELTNQMITDTFPNINQPKIHN
;
A
#
# COMPACT_ATOMS: atom_id res chain seq x y z
N MET A 1 37.71 45.01 -59.50
CA MET A 1 37.47 43.57 -59.25
C MET A 1 37.53 43.20 -57.76
N GLU A 2 37.86 44.14 -56.85
CA GLU A 2 37.95 43.89 -55.39
C GLU A 2 36.62 43.91 -54.64
N VAL A 3 35.66 44.76 -55.07
CA VAL A 3 34.39 44.93 -54.33
C VAL A 3 33.57 43.64 -54.27
N LYS A 4 33.65 42.79 -55.30
CA LYS A 4 32.95 41.49 -55.30
C LYS A 4 33.54 40.48 -54.31
N LEU A 5 34.83 40.58 -53.99
CA LEU A 5 35.50 39.67 -53.05
C LEU A 5 35.14 40.01 -51.61
N LEU A 6 35.01 41.31 -51.31
CA LEU A 6 34.67 41.84 -49.99
C LEU A 6 33.21 41.58 -49.61
N PHE A 7 32.29 41.62 -50.59
CA PHE A 7 30.90 41.21 -50.35
C PHE A 7 30.77 39.69 -50.15
N LEU A 8 31.58 38.88 -50.84
CA LEU A 8 31.56 37.42 -50.67
C LEU A 8 32.06 37.00 -49.27
N THR A 9 33.11 37.66 -48.76
CA THR A 9 33.61 37.39 -47.40
C THR A 9 32.63 37.82 -46.32
N VAL A 10 31.96 38.97 -46.48
CA VAL A 10 30.92 39.41 -45.53
C VAL A 10 29.74 38.45 -45.51
N VAL A 11 29.31 37.91 -46.65
CA VAL A 11 28.23 36.91 -46.72
C VAL A 11 28.61 35.57 -46.06
N LEU A 12 29.87 35.14 -46.19
CA LEU A 12 30.41 33.95 -45.50
C LEU A 12 30.61 34.14 -43.99
N LEU A 13 30.83 35.38 -43.54
CA LEU A 13 30.93 35.74 -42.12
C LEU A 13 29.57 36.04 -41.48
N SER A 14 28.55 36.37 -42.28
CA SER A 14 27.18 36.67 -41.83
C SER A 14 26.20 35.52 -42.01
N SER A 15 26.59 34.42 -42.67
CA SER A 15 25.84 33.18 -42.57
C SER A 15 25.88 32.75 -41.10
N PRO A 16 24.74 32.54 -40.42
CA PRO A 16 24.78 31.95 -39.10
C PRO A 16 25.59 30.67 -39.27
N LEU A 17 26.67 30.50 -38.49
CA LEU A 17 27.22 29.16 -38.31
C LEU A 17 26.00 28.31 -38.00
N LEU A 18 25.69 27.35 -38.88
CA LEU A 18 24.76 26.30 -38.57
C LEU A 18 25.34 25.69 -37.29
N THR A 19 24.83 26.11 -36.14
CA THR A 19 25.08 25.44 -34.88
C THR A 19 24.48 24.08 -35.11
N LEU A 20 25.32 23.14 -35.55
CA LEU A 20 25.00 21.73 -35.52
C LEU A 20 24.62 21.50 -34.06
N CYS A 21 23.32 21.39 -33.78
CA CYS A 21 22.89 21.04 -32.45
C CYS A 21 23.45 19.63 -32.24
N ASP A 22 24.43 19.50 -31.36
CA ASP A 22 24.98 18.19 -31.05
C ASP A 22 23.82 17.34 -30.52
N PRO A 23 23.60 16.13 -31.06
CA PRO A 23 22.46 15.32 -30.68
C PRO A 23 22.51 15.00 -29.19
N LEU A 24 21.38 15.19 -28.50
CA LEU A 24 21.27 14.92 -27.08
C LEU A 24 20.78 13.47 -26.88
N PHE A 25 21.62 12.64 -26.28
CA PHE A 25 21.27 11.27 -25.94
C PHE A 25 20.65 11.21 -24.55
N VAL A 26 19.51 10.53 -24.44
CA VAL A 26 18.73 10.41 -23.21
C VAL A 26 18.54 8.93 -22.87
N LEU A 27 18.80 8.60 -21.59
CA LEU A 27 18.43 7.34 -20.97
C LEU A 27 17.51 7.67 -19.79
N SER A 28 16.26 7.21 -19.86
CA SER A 28 15.30 7.30 -18.77
C SER A 28 14.96 5.90 -18.25
N ALA A 29 15.01 5.75 -16.93
CA ALA A 29 14.83 4.49 -16.23
C ALA A 29 14.11 4.72 -14.89
N PRO A 30 13.44 3.71 -14.33
CA PRO A 30 12.96 3.77 -12.96
C PRO A 30 14.10 4.06 -11.98
N ASN A 31 13.81 4.84 -10.93
CA ASN A 31 14.78 5.12 -9.87
C ASN A 31 15.15 3.87 -9.04
N LEU A 32 14.36 2.80 -9.17
CA LEU A 32 14.50 1.53 -8.49
C LEU A 32 14.20 0.43 -9.49
N LEU A 33 15.12 -0.53 -9.67
CA LEU A 33 14.91 -1.68 -10.55
C LEU A 33 14.56 -2.90 -9.72
N ARG A 34 13.44 -3.54 -10.04
CA ARG A 34 13.01 -4.76 -9.35
C ARG A 34 13.66 -5.98 -9.99
N VAL A 35 14.20 -6.85 -9.16
CA VAL A 35 14.81 -8.10 -9.58
C VAL A 35 13.71 -9.10 -9.92
N GLY A 36 13.86 -9.82 -11.03
CA GLY A 36 12.91 -10.82 -11.50
C GLY A 36 11.66 -10.27 -12.21
N SER A 37 11.49 -8.94 -12.33
CA SER A 37 10.45 -8.32 -13.18
C SER A 37 11.04 -7.59 -14.38
N SER A 38 10.24 -7.50 -15.45
CA SER A 38 10.56 -6.63 -16.59
C SER A 38 10.31 -5.17 -16.21
N GLU A 39 11.33 -4.34 -16.37
CA GLU A 39 11.31 -2.90 -16.13
C GLU A 39 11.55 -2.17 -17.46
N ASN A 40 10.71 -1.16 -17.75
CA ASN A 40 10.81 -0.41 -18.99
C ASN A 40 11.87 0.69 -18.91
N LEU A 41 12.67 0.81 -19.95
CA LEU A 41 13.66 1.84 -20.18
C LEU A 41 13.29 2.60 -21.45
N PHE A 42 13.51 3.92 -21.43
CA PHE A 42 13.34 4.77 -22.60
C PHE A 42 14.70 5.30 -23.05
N LEU A 43 14.97 5.12 -24.34
CA LEU A 43 16.17 5.60 -25.01
C LEU A 43 15.76 6.55 -26.12
N ASP A 44 16.47 7.66 -26.24
CA ASP A 44 16.16 8.71 -27.20
C ASP A 44 17.45 9.41 -27.65
N ALA A 45 17.53 9.74 -28.93
CA ALA A 45 18.59 10.55 -29.52
C ALA A 45 17.95 11.80 -30.16
N GLN A 46 17.83 12.85 -29.36
CA GLN A 46 17.18 14.10 -29.75
C GLN A 46 18.00 14.86 -30.77
N ASP A 47 17.31 15.49 -31.72
CA ASP A 47 17.90 16.24 -32.83
C ASP A 47 18.89 15.43 -33.70
N TYR A 48 18.80 14.10 -33.63
CA TYR A 48 19.60 13.19 -34.45
C TYR A 48 18.92 12.92 -35.80
N SER A 49 19.68 13.03 -36.89
CA SER A 49 19.21 12.79 -38.27
C SER A 49 20.18 11.95 -39.10
N GLY A 50 21.07 11.22 -38.43
CA GLY A 50 22.09 10.38 -39.06
C GLY A 50 21.57 8.99 -39.45
N ARG A 51 22.52 8.04 -39.53
CA ARG A 51 22.24 6.61 -39.79
C ARG A 51 21.67 5.92 -38.55
N ASP A 52 21.12 4.74 -38.72
CA ASP A 52 20.67 3.90 -37.61
C ASP A 52 21.73 3.78 -36.51
N LEU A 53 21.28 3.95 -35.26
CA LEU A 53 22.11 3.89 -34.06
C LEU A 53 21.85 2.58 -33.33
N ASP A 54 22.87 1.72 -33.29
CA ASP A 54 22.84 0.54 -32.44
C ASP A 54 23.23 0.94 -31.01
N VAL A 55 22.30 0.76 -30.08
CA VAL A 55 22.47 1.08 -28.67
C VAL A 55 22.48 -0.22 -27.87
N THR A 56 23.51 -0.43 -27.05
CA THR A 56 23.60 -1.58 -26.16
C THR A 56 23.31 -1.17 -24.72
N ILE A 57 22.24 -1.72 -24.15
CA ILE A 57 21.89 -1.58 -22.74
C ILE A 57 22.66 -2.64 -21.97
N ILE A 58 23.40 -2.24 -20.94
CA ILE A 58 24.19 -3.14 -20.11
C ILE A 58 23.91 -2.88 -18.64
N VAL A 59 23.67 -3.93 -17.86
CA VAL A 59 23.62 -3.85 -16.40
C VAL A 59 24.87 -4.54 -15.84
N LYS A 60 25.62 -3.84 -15.00
CA LYS A 60 26.84 -4.36 -14.36
C LYS A 60 26.73 -4.33 -12.84
N ASN A 61 27.47 -5.22 -12.19
CA ASN A 61 27.53 -5.27 -10.73
C ASN A 61 28.16 -4.01 -10.13
N HIS A 62 27.60 -3.54 -9.01
CA HIS A 62 28.18 -2.49 -8.19
C HIS A 62 28.96 -3.12 -7.01
N PRO A 63 30.07 -2.52 -6.52
CA PRO A 63 30.73 -1.31 -7.05
C PRO A 63 31.75 -1.61 -8.16
N LYS A 64 32.16 -2.87 -8.35
CA LYS A 64 33.38 -3.21 -9.10
C LYS A 64 33.26 -3.14 -10.63
N LYS A 65 32.05 -3.12 -11.20
CA LYS A 65 31.80 -3.19 -12.66
C LYS A 65 32.50 -4.37 -13.37
N SER A 66 32.89 -5.39 -12.63
CA SER A 66 33.69 -6.51 -13.11
C SER A 66 32.85 -7.57 -13.82
N ARG A 67 31.54 -7.59 -13.58
CA ARG A 67 30.61 -8.59 -14.09
C ARG A 67 29.43 -7.91 -14.77
N GLU A 68 29.17 -8.33 -16.00
CA GLU A 68 27.95 -8.03 -16.71
C GLU A 68 26.84 -8.97 -16.22
N ILE A 69 25.72 -8.38 -15.80
CA ILE A 69 24.53 -9.08 -15.30
C ILE A 69 23.59 -9.41 -16.47
N LEU A 70 23.37 -8.43 -17.35
CA LEU A 70 22.61 -8.60 -18.58
C LEU A 70 23.07 -7.59 -19.64
N SER A 71 22.82 -7.93 -20.90
CA SER A 71 23.01 -7.05 -22.04
C SER A 71 21.86 -7.22 -23.04
N LYS A 72 21.39 -6.12 -23.62
CA LYS A 72 20.33 -6.08 -24.63
C LYS A 72 20.65 -5.00 -25.66
N SER A 73 20.69 -5.37 -26.93
CA SER A 73 20.88 -4.41 -28.02
C SER A 73 19.52 -3.99 -28.62
N VAL A 74 19.41 -2.72 -28.96
CA VAL A 74 18.27 -2.13 -29.68
C VAL A 74 18.79 -1.17 -30.74
N THR A 75 18.01 -0.92 -31.79
CA THR A 75 18.39 -0.01 -32.87
C THR A 75 17.40 1.16 -32.93
N LEU A 76 17.93 2.38 -32.89
CA LEU A 76 17.18 3.61 -33.11
C LEU A 76 17.26 3.97 -34.59
N THR A 77 16.11 4.14 -35.24
CA THR A 77 16.00 4.32 -36.70
C THR A 77 15.17 5.57 -37.00
N ALA A 78 15.23 6.04 -38.25
CA ALA A 78 14.36 7.15 -38.68
C ALA A 78 12.86 6.79 -38.51
N ASP A 79 12.48 5.53 -38.71
CA ASP A 79 11.09 5.07 -38.60
C ASP A 79 10.54 5.19 -37.17
N ASN A 80 11.39 5.06 -36.15
CA ASN A 80 10.99 5.24 -34.75
C ASN A 80 11.33 6.63 -34.20
N ASN A 81 11.67 7.59 -35.06
CA ASN A 81 12.13 8.92 -34.69
C ASN A 81 13.33 8.90 -33.73
N PHE A 82 14.20 7.90 -33.88
CA PHE A 82 15.35 7.65 -33.01
C PHE A 82 15.03 7.54 -31.52
N GLN A 83 13.84 7.03 -31.17
CA GLN A 83 13.42 6.77 -29.80
C GLN A 83 12.80 5.38 -29.65
N ILE A 84 12.99 4.75 -28.51
CA ILE A 84 12.42 3.42 -28.23
C ILE A 84 12.13 3.23 -26.74
N LEU A 85 11.01 2.57 -26.45
CA LEU A 85 10.70 2.02 -25.13
C LEU A 85 10.98 0.51 -25.17
N THR A 86 11.84 0.02 -24.29
CA THR A 86 12.28 -1.39 -24.26
C THR A 86 12.40 -1.87 -22.84
N ASP A 87 12.11 -3.15 -22.59
CA ASP A 87 12.18 -3.72 -21.25
C ASP A 87 13.53 -4.41 -20.97
N ILE A 88 13.96 -4.40 -19.71
CA ILE A 88 15.02 -5.27 -19.22
C ILE A 88 14.50 -6.08 -18.04
N LYS A 89 15.02 -7.30 -17.87
CA LYS A 89 14.68 -8.16 -16.73
C LYS A 89 15.95 -8.55 -16.03
N ILE A 90 16.17 -8.01 -14.83
CA ILE A 90 17.30 -8.42 -13.99
C ILE A 90 17.00 -9.82 -13.47
N PRO A 91 17.87 -10.82 -13.71
CA PRO A 91 17.65 -12.18 -13.23
C PRO A 91 17.65 -12.22 -11.70
N ASP A 92 16.74 -12.99 -11.12
CA ASP A 92 16.75 -13.31 -9.69
C ASP A 92 17.71 -14.48 -9.47
N ASP A 93 18.99 -14.17 -9.19
CA ASP A 93 20.07 -15.16 -9.03
C ASP A 93 20.85 -14.87 -7.74
N GLN A 94 20.87 -15.86 -6.84
CA GLN A 94 21.55 -15.82 -5.55
C GLN A 94 23.08 -15.75 -5.67
N ILE A 95 23.65 -16.06 -6.84
CA ILE A 95 25.08 -15.88 -7.11
C ILE A 95 25.39 -14.41 -7.43
N LEU A 96 24.40 -13.66 -7.92
CA LEU A 96 24.56 -12.26 -8.31
C LEU A 96 24.30 -11.28 -7.17
N PHE A 97 23.40 -11.66 -6.26
CA PHE A 97 22.87 -10.76 -5.23
C PHE A 97 22.94 -11.39 -3.85
N SER A 98 23.12 -10.55 -2.85
CA SER A 98 23.06 -10.93 -1.44
C SER A 98 21.63 -11.33 -1.06
N ASP A 99 21.52 -12.39 -0.27
CA ASP A 99 20.26 -12.81 0.36
C ASP A 99 19.93 -11.96 1.60
N ASP A 100 20.79 -11.02 2.02
CA ASP A 100 20.50 -10.09 3.11
C ASP A 100 19.51 -9.01 2.63
N PRO A 101 18.25 -9.04 3.10
CA PRO A 101 17.20 -8.11 2.68
C PRO A 101 17.32 -6.72 3.32
N LEU A 102 18.17 -6.55 4.34
CA LEU A 102 18.50 -5.22 4.88
C LEU A 102 19.63 -4.56 4.08
N GLU A 103 20.35 -5.33 3.27
CA GLU A 103 21.43 -4.82 2.44
C GLU A 103 20.89 -4.07 1.22
N LYS A 104 21.26 -2.80 1.10
CA LYS A 104 20.98 -2.01 -0.11
C LYS A 104 21.96 -2.39 -1.20
N GLN A 105 21.45 -3.03 -2.24
CA GLN A 105 22.24 -3.46 -3.40
C GLN A 105 21.98 -2.55 -4.60
N TYR A 106 23.02 -2.31 -5.40
CA TYR A 106 22.98 -1.38 -6.53
C TYR A 106 23.52 -2.06 -7.79
N VAL A 107 23.19 -1.49 -8.94
CA VAL A 107 23.79 -1.84 -10.23
C VAL A 107 24.16 -0.59 -11.01
N TYR A 108 25.11 -0.74 -11.93
CA TYR A 108 25.34 0.27 -12.96
C TYR A 108 24.46 -0.07 -14.17
N LEU A 109 23.53 0.83 -14.50
CA LEU A 109 22.77 0.79 -15.75
C LEU A 109 23.48 1.66 -16.78
N GLN A 110 23.86 1.07 -17.90
CA GLN A 110 24.54 1.73 -19.00
C GLN A 110 23.72 1.67 -20.27
N ALA A 111 23.71 2.77 -21.04
CA ALA A 111 23.28 2.78 -22.44
C ALA A 111 24.47 3.24 -23.28
N GLN A 112 25.03 2.30 -24.05
CA GLN A 112 26.17 2.54 -24.94
C GLN A 112 25.65 2.90 -26.33
N PHE A 113 25.61 4.21 -26.61
CA PHE A 113 25.44 4.73 -27.97
C PHE A 113 26.79 4.69 -28.70
N PRO A 114 26.81 4.79 -30.04
CA PRO A 114 28.06 4.74 -30.80
C PRO A 114 29.08 5.82 -30.42
N SER A 115 28.63 7.01 -30.03
CA SER A 115 29.49 8.15 -29.66
C SER A 115 29.63 8.38 -28.16
N VAL A 116 28.68 7.90 -27.34
CA VAL A 116 28.62 8.20 -25.91
C VAL A 116 28.08 7.01 -25.10
N THR A 117 28.59 6.83 -23.89
CA THR A 117 28.00 5.90 -22.93
C THR A 117 27.35 6.70 -21.80
N LEU A 118 26.03 6.57 -21.66
CA LEU A 118 25.31 7.09 -20.50
C LEU A 118 25.35 6.03 -19.39
N GLU A 119 25.55 6.47 -18.14
CA GLU A 119 25.62 5.58 -16.99
C GLU A 119 24.87 6.17 -15.79
N LYS A 120 24.15 5.30 -15.07
CA LYS A 120 23.53 5.64 -13.79
C LYS A 120 23.67 4.49 -12.79
N VAL A 121 23.97 4.81 -11.54
CA VAL A 121 23.84 3.86 -10.42
C VAL A 121 22.38 3.81 -10.00
N VAL A 122 21.81 2.61 -9.97
CA VAL A 122 20.40 2.39 -9.64
C VAL A 122 20.28 1.41 -8.49
N LEU A 123 19.38 1.68 -7.55
CA LEU A 123 19.08 0.81 -6.41
C LEU A 123 18.25 -0.39 -6.89
N LEU A 124 18.50 -1.56 -6.31
CA LEU A 124 17.71 -2.77 -6.54
C LEU A 124 16.60 -2.95 -5.50
N SER A 125 15.51 -3.57 -5.93
CA SER A 125 14.44 -4.05 -5.07
C SER A 125 14.22 -5.54 -5.32
N PHE A 126 14.17 -6.31 -4.24
CA PHE A 126 13.90 -7.75 -4.26
C PHE A 126 12.42 -8.04 -3.92
N GLN A 127 11.53 -7.07 -4.10
CA GLN A 127 10.12 -7.21 -3.77
C GLN A 127 9.48 -8.31 -4.65
N SER A 128 9.05 -9.41 -4.03
CA SER A 128 8.43 -10.55 -4.72
C SER A 128 7.02 -10.27 -5.26
N GLY A 129 6.42 -9.14 -4.88
CA GLY A 129 5.10 -8.71 -5.33
C GLY A 129 4.18 -8.40 -4.15
N TYR A 130 2.92 -8.81 -4.25
CA TYR A 130 1.89 -8.51 -3.25
C TYR A 130 1.07 -9.74 -2.92
N ILE A 131 0.73 -9.90 -1.65
CA ILE A 131 -0.24 -10.90 -1.20
C ILE A 131 -1.45 -10.17 -0.62
N PHE A 132 -2.64 -10.51 -1.10
CA PHE A 132 -3.90 -10.05 -0.52
C PHE A 132 -4.61 -11.22 0.14
N VAL A 133 -4.96 -11.07 1.41
CA VAL A 133 -5.69 -12.08 2.18
C VAL A 133 -7.08 -11.55 2.45
N GLN A 134 -8.08 -12.39 2.22
CA GLN A 134 -9.46 -12.08 2.52
C GLN A 134 -10.09 -13.24 3.28
N THR A 135 -10.68 -12.93 4.43
CA THR A 135 -11.53 -13.84 5.18
C THR A 135 -12.98 -13.75 4.70
N ASP A 136 -13.78 -14.80 4.90
CA ASP A 136 -15.20 -14.80 4.54
C ASP A 136 -16.04 -13.88 5.44
N LYS A 137 -15.60 -13.66 6.69
CA LYS A 137 -16.22 -12.77 7.68
C LYS A 137 -15.14 -11.97 8.42
N PRO A 138 -15.47 -10.77 8.93
CA PRO A 138 -14.57 -10.01 9.80
C PRO A 138 -14.61 -10.46 11.26
N ILE A 139 -15.69 -11.14 11.69
CA ILE A 139 -15.95 -11.54 13.07
C ILE A 139 -16.34 -13.02 13.10
N TYR A 140 -15.75 -13.76 14.04
CA TYR A 140 -15.98 -15.17 14.28
C TYR A 140 -16.25 -15.45 15.75
N THR A 141 -16.84 -16.62 15.99
CA THR A 141 -17.11 -17.15 17.33
C THR A 141 -16.14 -18.30 17.60
N PRO A 142 -15.83 -18.62 18.86
CA PRO A 142 -15.11 -19.85 19.18
C PRO A 142 -15.78 -21.08 18.54
N ALA A 143 -15.00 -22.12 18.23
CA ALA A 143 -15.42 -23.32 17.49
C ALA A 143 -15.88 -23.11 16.03
N SER A 144 -15.92 -21.88 15.52
CA SER A 144 -16.21 -21.62 14.11
C SER A 144 -14.98 -21.83 13.22
N LYS A 145 -15.22 -22.04 11.93
CA LYS A 145 -14.16 -22.17 10.92
C LYS A 145 -14.00 -20.86 10.16
N VAL A 146 -12.78 -20.31 10.20
CA VAL A 146 -12.33 -19.21 9.36
C VAL A 146 -12.06 -19.76 7.97
N GLN A 147 -12.75 -19.25 6.96
CA GLN A 147 -12.41 -19.51 5.57
C GLN A 147 -11.69 -18.29 5.03
N TYR A 148 -10.58 -18.51 4.34
CA TYR A 148 -9.85 -17.42 3.73
C TYR A 148 -9.38 -17.79 2.33
N ARG A 149 -9.18 -16.75 1.51
CA ARG A 149 -8.55 -16.85 0.21
C ARG A 149 -7.40 -15.87 0.13
N ILE A 150 -6.37 -16.30 -0.59
CA ILE A 150 -5.11 -15.60 -0.77
C ILE A 150 -4.94 -15.35 -2.26
N PHE A 151 -4.64 -14.11 -2.61
CA PHE A 151 -4.24 -13.70 -3.93
C PHE A 151 -2.77 -13.35 -3.93
N SER A 152 -2.03 -13.96 -4.84
CA SER A 152 -0.59 -13.79 -5.03
C SER A 152 -0.38 -13.07 -6.36
N LEU A 153 0.18 -11.87 -6.29
CA LEU A 153 0.41 -11.02 -7.46
C LEU A 153 1.90 -10.71 -7.61
N THR A 154 2.34 -10.58 -8.85
CA THR A 154 3.63 -9.98 -9.20
C THR A 154 3.61 -8.46 -8.94
N PRO A 155 4.76 -7.77 -8.95
CA PRO A 155 4.79 -6.30 -8.89
C PRO A 155 3.97 -5.60 -9.99
N ASN A 156 3.74 -6.28 -11.12
CA ASN A 156 2.94 -5.77 -12.25
C ASN A 156 1.45 -6.15 -12.13
N MET A 157 0.99 -6.54 -10.94
CA MET A 157 -0.40 -6.90 -10.64
C MET A 157 -0.95 -8.09 -11.44
N THR A 158 -0.07 -8.95 -11.96
CA THR A 158 -0.47 -10.20 -12.62
C THR A 158 -0.46 -11.38 -11.64
N PRO A 159 -1.32 -12.40 -11.84
CA PRO A 159 -1.33 -13.57 -10.96
C PRO A 159 0.01 -14.33 -10.95
N ARG A 160 0.52 -14.63 -9.75
CA ARG A 160 1.78 -15.34 -9.53
C ARG A 160 1.52 -16.75 -8.99
N SER A 161 1.85 -17.78 -9.76
CA SER A 161 1.52 -19.19 -9.42
C SER A 161 2.70 -20.03 -8.93
N GLU A 162 3.94 -19.62 -9.24
CA GLU A 162 5.11 -20.50 -9.09
C GLU A 162 5.87 -20.31 -7.77
N SER A 163 5.43 -19.38 -6.93
CA SER A 163 6.09 -19.10 -5.65
C SER A 163 5.24 -19.58 -4.49
N GLY A 164 5.85 -20.40 -3.63
CA GLY A 164 5.20 -20.85 -2.40
C GLY A 164 4.95 -19.69 -1.45
N ILE A 165 3.80 -19.70 -0.79
CA ILE A 165 3.41 -18.75 0.26
C ILE A 165 3.30 -19.50 1.57
N THR A 166 3.91 -18.98 2.63
CA THR A 166 3.66 -19.50 3.98
C THR A 166 2.53 -18.71 4.60
N VAL A 167 1.53 -19.41 5.13
CA VAL A 167 0.37 -18.86 5.84
C VAL A 167 0.51 -19.22 7.30
N LYS A 168 0.40 -18.22 8.17
CA LYS A 168 0.46 -18.34 9.62
C LYS A 168 -0.84 -17.82 10.23
N ILE A 169 -1.39 -18.54 11.18
CA ILE A 169 -2.50 -18.04 12.00
C ILE A 169 -1.93 -17.60 13.34
N MET A 170 -2.14 -16.34 13.70
CA MET A 170 -1.67 -15.77 14.96
C MET A 170 -2.85 -15.41 15.86
N ASN A 171 -2.73 -15.74 17.15
CA ASN A 171 -3.71 -15.38 18.16
C ASN A 171 -3.50 -13.92 18.65
N PRO A 172 -4.39 -13.38 19.50
CA PRO A 172 -4.29 -12.00 20.01
C PRO A 172 -3.04 -11.73 20.86
N GLN A 173 -2.38 -12.78 21.34
CA GLN A 173 -1.12 -12.69 22.10
C GLN A 173 0.11 -12.64 21.17
N GLY A 174 -0.07 -12.64 19.85
CA GLY A 174 1.01 -12.65 18.87
C GLY A 174 1.66 -14.02 18.68
N ILE A 175 1.06 -15.11 19.17
CA ILE A 175 1.59 -16.46 19.06
C ILE A 175 1.07 -17.10 17.77
N THR A 176 1.97 -17.64 16.95
CA THR A 176 1.61 -18.44 15.78
C THR A 176 1.11 -19.81 16.23
N VAL A 177 -0.17 -20.11 15.98
CA VAL A 177 -0.81 -21.37 16.37
C VAL A 177 -0.95 -22.36 15.22
N SER A 178 -0.77 -21.91 13.98
CA SER A 178 -0.75 -22.74 12.78
C SER A 178 0.17 -22.12 11.75
N SER A 179 0.90 -22.94 10.99
CA SER A 179 1.78 -22.52 9.91
C SER A 179 1.74 -23.56 8.80
N GLU A 180 1.41 -23.15 7.58
CA GLU A 180 1.30 -24.03 6.41
C GLU A 180 1.93 -23.37 5.18
N LYS A 181 2.63 -24.16 4.35
CA LYS A 181 3.15 -23.71 3.06
C LYS A 181 2.16 -24.10 1.96
N MET A 182 1.71 -23.10 1.19
CA MET A 182 0.73 -23.22 0.12
C MET A 182 1.33 -22.79 -1.22
N PHE A 183 0.83 -23.39 -2.30
CA PHE A 183 1.21 -23.04 -3.67
C PHE A 183 -0.04 -22.57 -4.43
N PRO A 184 -0.18 -21.26 -4.69
CA PRO A 184 -1.31 -20.71 -5.44
C PRO A 184 -1.35 -21.20 -6.88
N VAL A 185 -2.54 -21.51 -7.39
CA VAL A 185 -2.73 -21.84 -8.81
C VAL A 185 -3.44 -20.67 -9.47
N ARG A 186 -2.88 -20.13 -10.56
CA ARG A 186 -3.35 -18.89 -11.20
C ARG A 186 -3.42 -17.73 -10.20
N GLY A 187 -2.42 -17.64 -9.32
CA GLY A 187 -2.31 -16.61 -8.29
C GLY A 187 -3.38 -16.64 -7.20
N MET A 188 -4.15 -17.72 -7.04
CA MET A 188 -5.11 -17.84 -5.94
C MET A 188 -4.99 -19.17 -5.19
N LYS A 189 -5.18 -19.13 -3.87
CA LYS A 189 -5.36 -20.32 -3.04
C LYS A 189 -6.36 -20.05 -1.93
N SER A 190 -7.23 -21.00 -1.65
CA SER A 190 -8.11 -20.98 -0.49
C SER A 190 -7.57 -21.88 0.61
N GLY A 191 -7.79 -21.49 1.86
CA GLY A 191 -7.47 -22.25 3.05
C GLY A 191 -8.55 -22.03 4.12
N GLY A 192 -8.39 -22.74 5.24
CA GLY A 192 -9.27 -22.52 6.37
C GLY A 192 -8.66 -22.99 7.67
N TYR A 193 -9.12 -22.40 8.77
CA TYR A 193 -8.65 -22.69 10.11
C TYR A 193 -9.83 -22.82 11.07
N SER A 194 -9.88 -23.92 11.83
CA SER A 194 -10.92 -24.13 12.84
C SER A 194 -10.48 -23.54 14.17
N ILE A 195 -11.20 -22.52 14.65
CA ILE A 195 -10.90 -21.86 15.92
C ILE A 195 -11.20 -22.83 17.07
N PRO A 196 -10.26 -23.05 18.02
CA PRO A 196 -10.54 -23.87 19.20
C PRO A 196 -11.72 -23.34 20.03
N GLN A 197 -12.42 -24.22 20.74
CA GLN A 197 -13.53 -23.81 21.61
C GLN A 197 -13.06 -22.91 22.76
N MET A 198 -11.85 -23.14 23.29
CA MET A 198 -11.24 -22.34 24.36
C MET A 198 -10.31 -21.24 23.81
N ALA A 199 -10.59 -20.73 22.62
CA ALA A 199 -9.80 -19.67 22.00
C ALA A 199 -9.95 -18.34 22.75
N SER A 200 -8.86 -17.58 22.87
CA SER A 200 -8.89 -16.22 23.40
C SER A 200 -9.69 -15.30 22.48
N SER A 201 -10.57 -14.50 23.09
CA SER A 201 -11.24 -13.41 22.39
C SER A 201 -10.24 -12.29 22.06
N GLY A 202 -10.46 -11.59 20.96
CA GLY A 202 -9.63 -10.48 20.48
C GLY A 202 -9.33 -10.55 18.99
N ILE A 203 -8.35 -9.77 18.55
CA ILE A 203 -7.94 -9.71 17.14
C ILE A 203 -6.96 -10.84 16.83
N TRP A 204 -7.37 -11.72 15.94
CA TRP A 204 -6.54 -12.75 15.34
C TRP A 204 -6.06 -12.30 13.96
N LYS A 205 -4.99 -12.93 13.47
CA LYS A 205 -4.34 -12.53 12.22
C LYS A 205 -4.07 -13.73 11.32
N VAL A 206 -4.38 -13.60 10.04
CA VAL A 206 -3.85 -14.45 8.97
C VAL A 206 -2.65 -13.73 8.37
N VAL A 207 -1.44 -14.17 8.74
CA VAL A 207 -0.18 -13.59 8.28
C VAL A 207 0.38 -14.43 7.15
N THR A 208 0.71 -13.80 6.04
CA THR A 208 1.23 -14.47 4.85
C THR A 208 2.57 -13.88 4.44
N LEU A 209 3.45 -14.72 3.91
CA LEU A 209 4.76 -14.32 3.42
C LEU A 209 5.13 -15.13 2.17
N PHE A 210 5.85 -14.50 1.25
CA PHE A 210 6.46 -15.22 0.13
C PHE A 210 7.62 -16.08 0.66
N SER A 211 7.75 -17.31 0.16
CA SER A 211 8.80 -18.23 0.65
C SER A 211 10.21 -17.76 0.34
N ASN A 212 10.40 -17.01 -0.76
CA ASN A 212 11.69 -16.45 -1.17
C ASN A 212 12.01 -15.12 -0.47
N THR A 213 11.00 -14.38 0.00
CA THR A 213 11.19 -13.10 0.72
C THR A 213 10.40 -13.09 2.02
N PRO A 214 10.84 -13.84 3.04
CA PRO A 214 10.07 -14.06 4.27
C PRO A 214 9.97 -12.83 5.18
N GLN A 215 10.70 -11.76 4.87
CA GLN A 215 10.68 -10.52 5.65
C GLN A 215 9.48 -9.62 5.35
N GLU A 216 8.94 -9.69 4.14
CA GLU A 216 7.71 -8.98 3.80
C GLU A 216 6.51 -9.84 4.21
N THR A 217 5.66 -9.27 5.06
CA THR A 217 4.46 -9.95 5.54
C THR A 217 3.22 -9.18 5.12
N PHE A 218 2.18 -9.92 4.75
CA PHE A 218 0.87 -9.39 4.38
C PHE A 218 -0.17 -10.02 5.28
N THR A 219 -1.01 -9.19 5.89
CA THR A 219 -1.87 -9.63 7.00
C THR A 219 -3.32 -9.27 6.74
N ALA A 220 -4.23 -10.17 7.11
CA ALA A 220 -5.64 -9.86 7.31
C ALA A 220 -6.04 -10.16 8.75
N ASP A 221 -6.74 -9.20 9.37
CA ASP A 221 -7.21 -9.29 10.74
C ASP A 221 -8.65 -9.82 10.77
N PHE A 222 -8.97 -10.62 11.78
CA PHE A 222 -10.34 -11.01 12.10
C PHE A 222 -10.55 -11.03 13.60
N GLU A 223 -11.71 -10.62 14.07
CA GLU A 223 -12.05 -10.62 15.49
C GLU A 223 -12.67 -11.96 15.88
N VAL A 224 -12.18 -12.55 16.97
CA VAL A 224 -12.86 -13.66 17.64
C VAL A 224 -13.50 -13.12 18.89
N LYS A 225 -14.81 -13.29 19.01
CA LYS A 225 -15.54 -12.95 20.23
C LYS A 225 -16.68 -13.92 20.45
N GLU A 226 -17.08 -14.08 21.70
CA GLU A 226 -18.22 -14.92 22.02
C GLU A 226 -19.47 -14.42 21.29
N TYR A 227 -20.20 -15.37 20.71
CA TYR A 227 -21.49 -15.05 20.15
C TYR A 227 -22.44 -14.72 21.29
N VAL A 228 -22.98 -13.51 21.27
CA VAL A 228 -24.19 -13.21 22.01
C VAL A 228 -25.24 -12.97 20.95
N LEU A 229 -26.32 -13.75 20.98
CA LEU A 229 -27.49 -13.43 20.18
C LEU A 229 -28.14 -12.20 20.82
N PRO A 230 -28.07 -11.00 20.20
CA PRO A 230 -28.78 -9.87 20.76
C PRO A 230 -30.28 -10.17 20.66
N THR A 231 -31.00 -10.08 21.76
CA THR A 231 -32.46 -10.27 21.75
C THR A 231 -33.18 -9.10 21.07
N CYS A 232 -32.55 -7.92 21.07
CA CYS A 232 -33.03 -6.71 20.41
C CYS A 232 -31.90 -5.95 19.71
N GLU A 233 -32.24 -5.24 18.64
CA GLU A 233 -31.40 -4.25 17.96
C GLU A 233 -31.70 -2.88 18.57
N VAL A 234 -30.65 -2.17 19.01
CA VAL A 234 -30.73 -0.79 19.53
C VAL A 234 -29.93 0.12 18.62
N LYS A 235 -30.57 1.15 18.09
CA LYS A 235 -29.94 2.21 17.29
C LYS A 235 -29.95 3.51 18.06
N LEU A 236 -28.80 4.16 18.14
CA LEU A 236 -28.64 5.49 18.73
C LEU A 236 -28.51 6.50 17.60
N LYS A 237 -29.36 7.53 17.60
CA LYS A 237 -29.41 8.59 16.59
C LYS A 237 -29.16 9.93 17.28
N PRO A 238 -27.93 10.45 17.28
CA PRO A 238 -27.67 11.76 17.82
C PRO A 238 -28.37 12.83 16.97
N SER A 239 -28.95 13.84 17.63
CA SER A 239 -29.62 14.98 17.00
C SER A 239 -28.70 15.83 16.14
N LYS A 240 -27.40 15.80 16.43
CA LYS A 240 -26.33 16.48 15.69
C LYS A 240 -25.16 15.52 15.45
N SER A 241 -24.47 15.66 14.32
CA SER A 241 -23.28 14.86 14.00
C SER A 241 -22.02 15.28 14.77
N PHE A 242 -22.01 16.48 15.34
CA PHE A 242 -20.95 17.02 16.18
C PHE A 242 -21.58 17.83 17.32
N PHE A 243 -20.87 17.91 18.45
CA PHE A 243 -21.26 18.67 19.63
C PHE A 243 -20.15 19.67 19.96
N TYR A 244 -20.46 20.96 19.93
CA TYR A 244 -19.51 22.02 20.28
C TYR A 244 -19.48 22.25 21.78
N VAL A 245 -18.33 22.69 22.31
CA VAL A 245 -18.19 23.04 23.74
C VAL A 245 -19.22 24.08 24.20
N GLY A 246 -19.64 24.97 23.29
CA GLY A 246 -20.66 25.98 23.55
C GLY A 246 -22.11 25.54 23.34
N ASP A 247 -22.35 24.29 22.91
CA ASP A 247 -23.71 23.77 22.81
C ASP A 247 -24.31 23.57 24.22
N GLU A 248 -25.60 23.86 24.37
CA GLU A 248 -26.32 23.69 25.64
C GLU A 248 -26.54 22.21 25.96
N SER A 249 -26.92 21.42 24.94
CA SER A 249 -27.14 19.99 25.08
C SER A 249 -26.99 19.20 23.77
N LEU A 250 -26.83 17.88 23.92
CA LEU A 250 -26.83 16.88 22.87
C LEU A 250 -27.91 15.84 23.16
N THR A 251 -28.96 15.82 22.35
CA THR A 251 -30.01 14.81 22.42
C THR A 251 -29.64 13.60 21.57
N VAL A 252 -29.91 12.39 22.07
CA VAL A 252 -29.73 11.11 21.36
C VAL A 252 -31.02 10.32 21.44
N ASP A 253 -31.61 10.05 20.27
CA ASP A 253 -32.78 9.21 20.15
C ASP A 253 -32.38 7.72 20.13
N ILE A 254 -33.18 6.91 20.79
CA ILE A 254 -33.01 5.48 20.98
C ILE A 254 -34.16 4.79 20.23
N ASP A 255 -33.81 3.98 19.23
CA ASP A 255 -34.76 3.14 18.49
C ASP A 255 -34.44 1.67 18.80
N ALA A 256 -35.36 0.99 19.48
CA ALA A 256 -35.20 -0.37 19.96
C ALA A 256 -36.29 -1.30 19.39
N LYS A 257 -35.88 -2.39 18.77
CA LYS A 257 -36.78 -3.42 18.23
C LYS A 257 -36.22 -4.81 18.46
N TYR A 258 -37.08 -5.80 18.65
CA TYR A 258 -36.69 -7.19 18.65
C TYR A 258 -36.22 -7.62 17.25
N LEU A 259 -35.41 -8.68 17.17
CA LEU A 259 -34.94 -9.21 15.88
C LEU A 259 -36.09 -9.64 14.94
N PHE A 260 -37.25 -10.01 15.49
CA PHE A 260 -38.47 -10.32 14.75
C PHE A 260 -39.33 -9.08 14.39
N GLY A 261 -38.79 -7.88 14.59
CA GLY A 261 -39.35 -6.62 14.11
C GLY A 261 -40.32 -5.90 15.05
N GLN A 262 -40.80 -6.52 16.13
CA GLN A 262 -41.67 -5.84 17.08
C GLN A 262 -40.90 -4.78 17.89
N LYS A 263 -41.60 -3.69 18.19
CA LYS A 263 -41.07 -2.59 18.98
C LYS A 263 -40.92 -3.01 20.46
N VAL A 264 -39.84 -2.55 21.09
CA VAL A 264 -39.54 -2.88 22.50
C VAL A 264 -40.27 -1.93 23.44
N ASP A 265 -40.88 -2.45 24.49
CA ASP A 265 -41.34 -1.66 25.64
C ASP A 265 -40.47 -2.03 26.86
N GLY A 266 -39.83 -1.06 27.51
CA GLY A 266 -38.87 -1.35 28.57
C GLY A 266 -38.21 -0.12 29.19
N ASN A 267 -37.04 -0.33 29.79
CA ASN A 267 -36.21 0.74 30.35
C ASN A 267 -34.79 0.61 29.81
N ALA A 268 -34.21 1.72 29.35
CA ALA A 268 -32.81 1.84 28.99
C ALA A 268 -32.06 2.63 30.07
N PHE A 269 -30.81 2.27 30.32
CA PHE A 269 -29.89 3.06 31.12
C PHE A 269 -28.83 3.64 30.19
N VAL A 270 -28.78 4.96 30.08
CA VAL A 270 -27.88 5.67 29.17
C VAL A 270 -26.84 6.41 29.98
N VAL A 271 -25.59 6.29 29.57
CA VAL A 271 -24.46 7.03 30.14
C VAL A 271 -23.61 7.58 29.00
N PHE A 272 -23.26 8.85 29.07
CA PHE A 272 -22.38 9.51 28.12
C PHE A 272 -20.93 9.44 28.61
N GLY A 273 -19.98 9.61 27.68
CA GLY A 273 -18.56 9.60 27.98
C GLY A 273 -17.75 10.24 26.86
N VAL A 274 -16.51 10.59 27.20
CA VAL A 274 -15.52 11.12 26.27
C VAL A 274 -14.58 9.98 25.87
N MET A 275 -14.23 9.93 24.59
CA MET A 275 -13.23 9.01 24.06
C MET A 275 -12.00 9.81 23.63
N GLU A 276 -10.85 9.52 24.23
CA GLU A 276 -9.55 10.12 23.90
C GLU A 276 -8.55 8.99 23.72
N ASP A 277 -7.88 8.90 22.57
CA ASP A 277 -6.90 7.85 22.24
C ASP A 277 -7.37 6.42 22.61
N GLU A 278 -8.58 6.07 22.18
CA GLU A 278 -9.29 4.80 22.50
C GLU A 278 -9.65 4.58 23.98
N LYS A 279 -9.24 5.48 24.88
CA LYS A 279 -9.62 5.46 26.29
C LYS A 279 -10.98 6.10 26.47
N LYS A 280 -11.94 5.30 26.98
CA LYS A 280 -13.28 5.75 27.34
C LYS A 280 -13.30 6.28 28.77
N THR A 281 -13.69 7.53 28.95
CA THR A 281 -13.93 8.14 30.27
C THR A 281 -15.41 8.47 30.40
N SER A 282 -16.10 7.87 31.36
CA SER A 282 -17.54 8.13 31.57
C SER A 282 -17.79 9.49 32.20
N ILE A 283 -18.98 10.03 31.98
CA ILE A 283 -19.53 11.21 32.67
C ILE A 283 -20.63 10.68 33.61
N PRO A 284 -20.33 10.38 34.89
CA PRO A 284 -21.28 9.71 35.78
C PRO A 284 -22.57 10.49 36.01
N ALA A 285 -22.49 11.83 36.02
CA ALA A 285 -23.64 12.73 36.15
C ALA A 285 -24.66 12.61 35.02
N SER A 286 -24.28 12.01 33.89
CA SER A 286 -25.14 11.81 32.73
C SER A 286 -25.97 10.53 32.77
N LEU A 287 -25.85 9.70 33.82
CA LEU A 287 -26.59 8.45 33.94
C LEU A 287 -28.10 8.71 34.01
N GLN A 288 -28.83 8.25 32.99
CA GLN A 288 -30.27 8.43 32.87
C GLN A 288 -30.98 7.09 32.70
N LYS A 289 -32.09 6.91 33.40
CA LYS A 289 -33.04 5.83 33.15
C LYS A 289 -34.13 6.35 32.21
N VAL A 290 -34.12 5.89 30.96
CA VAL A 290 -35.06 6.29 29.91
C VAL A 290 -36.09 5.20 29.72
N GLN A 291 -37.38 5.55 29.80
CA GLN A 291 -38.44 4.61 29.44
C GLN A 291 -38.50 4.48 27.92
N ILE A 292 -38.48 3.25 27.42
CA ILE A 292 -38.66 2.95 26.01
C ILE A 292 -40.11 2.54 25.81
N VAL A 293 -40.84 3.28 24.98
CA VAL A 293 -42.25 3.04 24.67
C VAL A 293 -42.40 2.93 23.17
N LYS A 294 -43.03 1.85 22.69
CA LYS A 294 -43.14 1.53 21.26
C LYS A 294 -41.78 1.62 20.54
N GLY A 295 -40.73 1.19 21.24
CA GLY A 295 -39.36 1.12 20.76
C GLY A 295 -38.68 2.47 20.59
N GLU A 296 -39.24 3.55 21.14
CA GLU A 296 -38.66 4.89 21.07
C GLU A 296 -38.36 5.41 22.48
N GLY A 297 -37.27 6.14 22.61
CA GLY A 297 -36.89 6.88 23.81
C GLY A 297 -35.81 7.90 23.49
N THR A 298 -35.59 8.86 24.38
CA THR A 298 -34.64 9.95 24.15
C THR A 298 -33.81 10.18 25.40
N ALA A 299 -32.50 10.35 25.23
CA ALA A 299 -31.56 10.73 26.28
C ALA A 299 -30.90 12.05 25.92
N GLU A 300 -30.50 12.84 26.92
CA GLU A 300 -29.94 14.18 26.70
C GLU A 300 -28.68 14.40 27.53
N LEU A 301 -27.57 14.77 26.90
CA LEU A 301 -26.37 15.23 27.57
C LEU A 301 -26.39 16.74 27.65
N THR A 302 -26.44 17.32 28.85
CA THR A 302 -26.37 18.78 29.02
C THR A 302 -24.96 19.25 29.35
N ASN A 303 -24.65 20.50 29.04
CA ASN A 303 -23.36 21.10 29.33
C ASN A 303 -23.00 21.00 30.83
N GLN A 304 -23.98 21.22 31.72
CA GLN A 304 -23.80 21.09 33.17
C GLN A 304 -23.25 19.71 33.58
N MET A 305 -23.79 18.63 33.02
CA MET A 305 -23.32 17.27 33.32
C MET A 305 -21.85 17.08 32.91
N ILE A 306 -21.42 17.72 31.82
CA ILE A 306 -20.05 17.66 31.34
C ILE A 306 -19.15 18.47 32.29
N THR A 307 -19.53 19.70 32.64
CA THR A 307 -18.73 20.57 33.52
C THR A 307 -18.58 20.01 34.94
N ASP A 308 -19.56 19.25 35.43
CA ASP A 308 -19.48 18.58 36.73
C ASP A 308 -18.37 17.51 36.75
N THR A 309 -18.08 16.88 35.60
CA THR A 309 -17.03 15.86 35.47
C THR A 309 -15.70 16.47 34.97
N PHE A 310 -15.77 17.49 34.12
CA PHE A 310 -14.64 18.16 33.48
C PHE A 310 -14.78 19.69 33.64
N PRO A 311 -14.29 20.28 34.76
CA PRO A 311 -14.46 21.70 35.04
C PRO A 311 -13.73 22.64 34.05
N ASN A 312 -12.67 22.15 33.38
CA ASN A 312 -11.80 22.93 32.50
C ASN A 312 -11.79 22.38 31.06
N ILE A 313 -12.94 22.41 30.37
CA ILE A 313 -13.04 21.97 28.95
C ILE A 313 -12.31 22.93 28.00
N ASN A 314 -12.15 24.21 28.38
CA ASN A 314 -11.54 25.25 27.55
C ASN A 314 -10.03 25.41 27.70
N GLN A 315 -9.35 24.60 28.53
CA GLN A 315 -7.89 24.69 28.62
C GLN A 315 -7.26 23.95 27.43
N PRO A 316 -6.47 24.62 26.58
CA PRO A 316 -5.70 23.91 25.56
C PRO A 316 -4.76 22.94 26.29
N LYS A 317 -4.91 21.64 25.99
CA LYS A 317 -3.92 20.65 26.43
C LYS A 317 -2.61 20.99 25.71
N ILE A 318 -1.68 21.60 26.43
CA ILE A 318 -0.30 21.74 26.00
C ILE A 318 0.26 20.31 25.96
N HIS A 319 0.33 19.73 24.77
CA HIS A 319 1.15 18.54 24.55
C HIS A 319 2.61 18.96 24.69
N ASN A 320 3.28 18.45 25.72
CA ASN A 320 4.74 18.37 25.77
C ASN A 320 5.18 17.10 25.04
#